data_AF-A0AAV2GGJ2-F1
#
_entry.id   AF-A0AAV2GGJ2-F1
#
_cell.length_a   1.000
_cell.length_b   1.000
_cell.length_c   1.000
_cell.angle_alpha   90.00
_cell.angle_beta   90.00
_cell.angle_gamma   90.00
#
_symmetry.space_group_name_H-M   'P 1'
#
loop_
_entity.id
_entity.type
_entity.pdbx_description
1 polymer ?
#
loop_
_entity_poly.entity_id
_entity_poly.type
_entity_poly.pdbx_seq_one_letter_code
_entity_poly.pdbx_strand_id
1 'polypeptide(L)'
;MAHVASSNSIRTFRPHFPTAESPPVPFTGATFPFREKPRRQFPVVACQTKSNSSTENSTVKEKQADSSGTDDAGAATSSPSDSAGLPEFPTRNLNRRIAVGSGLFGVGLFVLGRLDFGVSLKDLSAVALPYEEALSNGKPTVVEFYADWCEVCRELAPDVYKVEQQYKGQVNFVMLNVDNTKWEQELDEFGVEGIPHFAFLDRDGNEEGNVVGRLPRRYLMENVEALAQGEATVPHARVVGQFSKAESRKVRPVSDPTSHG
;
A
#
# COMPACT_ATOMS: atom_id res chain seq x y z
N MET A 1 -28.98 -67.70 48.44
CA MET A 1 -30.13 -66.85 48.03
C MET A 1 -30.10 -65.56 48.85
N ALA A 2 -30.87 -64.55 48.44
CA ALA A 2 -30.88 -63.17 48.97
C ALA A 2 -29.59 -62.36 48.67
N HIS A 3 -29.62 -61.59 47.57
CA HIS A 3 -28.81 -60.38 47.41
C HIS A 3 -29.69 -59.17 47.79
N VAL A 4 -29.12 -58.20 48.50
CA VAL A 4 -29.82 -56.94 48.85
C VAL A 4 -29.63 -55.94 47.71
N ALA A 5 -30.73 -55.48 47.12
CA ALA A 5 -30.72 -54.44 46.10
C ALA A 5 -30.74 -53.05 46.75
N SER A 6 -29.72 -52.23 46.49
CA SER A 6 -29.69 -50.82 46.89
C SER A 6 -30.28 -49.95 45.78
N SER A 7 -31.35 -49.21 46.07
CA SER A 7 -32.02 -48.33 45.12
C SER A 7 -31.69 -46.86 45.42
N ASN A 8 -30.91 -46.24 44.55
CA ASN A 8 -30.50 -44.84 44.70
C ASN A 8 -31.25 -43.97 43.68
N SER A 9 -32.26 -43.23 44.15
CA SER A 9 -33.14 -42.42 43.29
C SER A 9 -32.51 -41.06 42.98
N ILE A 10 -31.84 -40.95 41.83
CA ILE A 10 -31.29 -39.67 41.34
C ILE A 10 -32.41 -38.83 40.74
N ARG A 11 -32.76 -37.72 41.41
CA ARG A 11 -33.75 -36.75 40.93
C ARG A 11 -33.14 -35.89 39.82
N THR A 12 -33.74 -35.89 38.65
CA THR A 12 -33.33 -35.06 37.51
C THR A 12 -33.75 -33.60 37.70
N PHE A 13 -32.79 -32.72 37.99
CA PHE A 13 -33.00 -31.28 38.00
C PHE A 13 -33.20 -30.76 36.57
N ARG A 14 -34.39 -30.26 36.26
CA ARG A 14 -34.64 -29.43 35.07
C ARG A 14 -34.47 -27.94 35.44
N PRO A 15 -33.50 -27.22 34.87
CA PRO A 15 -33.48 -25.76 34.98
C PRO A 15 -34.63 -25.17 34.14
N HIS A 16 -35.44 -24.30 34.74
CA HIS A 16 -36.37 -23.46 33.99
C HIS A 16 -35.61 -22.27 33.39
N PHE A 17 -35.59 -22.14 32.07
CA PHE A 17 -35.19 -20.91 31.40
C PHE A 17 -36.39 -19.95 31.34
N PRO A 18 -36.26 -18.69 31.80
CA PRO A 18 -37.26 -17.67 31.54
C PRO A 18 -37.15 -17.22 30.07
N THR A 19 -38.26 -17.25 29.34
CA THR A 19 -38.36 -16.65 28.01
C THR A 19 -38.36 -15.13 28.12
N ALA A 20 -37.31 -14.49 27.60
CA ALA A 20 -37.26 -13.03 27.48
C ALA A 20 -38.15 -12.56 26.32
N GLU A 21 -39.34 -12.07 26.65
CA GLU A 21 -40.28 -11.49 25.69
C GLU A 21 -39.85 -10.05 25.34
N SER A 22 -39.55 -9.79 24.06
CA SER A 22 -39.09 -8.48 23.60
C SER A 22 -40.28 -7.55 23.27
N PRO A 23 -40.31 -6.31 23.80
CA PRO A 23 -41.40 -5.38 23.50
C PRO A 23 -41.31 -4.85 22.06
N PRO A 24 -42.45 -4.56 21.40
CA PRO A 24 -42.46 -4.06 20.02
C PRO A 24 -41.92 -2.62 19.94
N VAL A 25 -40.90 -2.41 19.12
CA VAL A 25 -40.38 -1.08 18.80
C VAL A 25 -41.30 -0.35 17.81
N PRO A 26 -41.71 0.91 18.09
CA PRO A 26 -42.57 1.67 17.19
C PRO A 26 -41.77 2.23 16.00
N PHE A 27 -42.23 1.97 14.77
CA PHE A 27 -41.69 2.56 13.55
C PHE A 27 -42.07 4.04 13.42
N THR A 28 -41.27 4.95 14.00
CA THR A 28 -41.36 6.39 13.73
C THR A 28 -40.62 6.73 12.43
N GLY A 29 -41.35 6.92 11.33
CA GLY A 29 -40.78 7.28 10.04
C GLY A 29 -40.19 8.69 10.03
N ALA A 30 -38.85 8.81 10.01
CA ALA A 30 -38.16 10.08 9.91
C ALA A 30 -38.24 10.64 8.47
N THR A 31 -39.08 11.67 8.26
CA THR A 31 -39.14 12.39 6.97
C THR A 31 -37.94 13.35 6.85
N PHE A 32 -36.93 12.96 6.08
CA PHE A 32 -35.75 13.80 5.82
C PHE A 32 -36.10 14.98 4.89
N PRO A 33 -35.94 16.25 5.31
CA PRO A 33 -36.17 17.39 4.43
C PRO A 33 -35.04 17.52 3.39
N PHE A 34 -35.39 17.40 2.11
CA PHE A 34 -34.46 17.53 0.99
C PHE A 34 -33.96 18.98 0.85
N ARG A 35 -32.78 19.26 1.41
CA ARG A 35 -32.18 20.60 1.40
C ARG A 35 -31.37 20.82 0.11
N GLU A 36 -31.99 21.44 -0.88
CA GLU A 36 -31.29 21.87 -2.09
C GLU A 36 -30.10 22.79 -1.77
N LYS A 37 -28.98 22.56 -2.46
CA LYS A 37 -27.80 23.46 -2.44
C LYS A 37 -27.82 24.32 -3.71
N PRO A 38 -27.71 25.66 -3.61
CA PRO A 38 -27.71 26.52 -4.79
C PRO A 38 -26.48 26.26 -5.67
N ARG A 39 -26.71 26.18 -6.99
CA ARG A 39 -25.62 26.08 -7.99
C ARG A 39 -24.73 27.31 -7.92
N ARG A 40 -23.47 27.14 -7.53
CA ARG A 40 -22.43 28.17 -7.71
C ARG A 40 -22.12 28.29 -9.20
N GLN A 41 -22.38 29.46 -9.78
CA GLN A 41 -21.88 29.81 -11.11
C GLN A 41 -20.41 30.22 -10.99
N PHE A 42 -19.56 29.72 -11.90
CA PHE A 42 -18.17 30.16 -12.00
C PHE A 42 -18.07 31.33 -13.00
N PRO A 43 -17.39 32.44 -12.67
CA PRO A 43 -17.17 33.53 -13.61
C PRO A 43 -16.13 33.11 -14.66
N VAL A 44 -16.46 33.21 -15.94
CA VAL A 44 -15.52 32.98 -17.05
C VAL A 44 -14.63 34.21 -17.21
N VAL A 45 -13.39 34.12 -16.73
CA VAL A 45 -12.38 35.18 -16.91
C VAL A 45 -11.68 34.97 -18.25
N ALA A 46 -12.07 35.75 -19.26
CA ALA A 46 -11.41 35.82 -20.56
C ALA A 46 -10.73 37.18 -20.74
N CYS A 47 -9.41 37.23 -20.52
CA CYS A 47 -8.60 38.42 -20.78
C CYS A 47 -7.92 38.32 -22.15
N GLN A 48 -8.09 39.36 -22.97
CA GLN A 48 -7.61 39.42 -24.35
C GLN A 48 -6.15 39.86 -24.40
N THR A 49 -5.38 39.31 -25.34
CA THR A 49 -4.06 39.86 -25.69
C THR A 49 -4.22 41.19 -26.41
N LYS A 50 -3.68 42.26 -25.83
CA LYS A 50 -3.46 43.53 -26.53
C LYS A 50 -2.01 43.95 -26.41
N SER A 51 -1.32 43.97 -27.54
CA SER A 51 -0.05 44.67 -27.69
C SER A 51 -0.25 46.17 -27.54
N ASN A 52 0.64 46.83 -26.81
CA ASN A 52 1.06 48.19 -27.16
C ASN A 52 2.44 48.46 -26.57
N SER A 53 3.27 49.10 -27.37
CA SER A 53 4.51 49.75 -26.94
C SER A 53 4.21 51.06 -26.24
N SER A 54 4.99 51.41 -25.21
CA SER A 54 5.50 52.77 -25.02
C SER A 54 6.70 52.76 -24.07
N THR A 55 7.53 53.79 -24.16
CA THR A 55 8.83 53.94 -23.49
C THR A 55 8.69 54.65 -22.14
N GLU A 56 9.82 54.76 -21.42
CA GLU A 56 10.11 55.63 -20.26
C GLU A 56 9.89 55.06 -18.85
N ASN A 57 10.69 55.44 -17.83
CA ASN A 57 12.15 55.68 -17.79
C ASN A 57 12.63 55.65 -16.32
N SER A 58 13.82 55.08 -16.03
CA SER A 58 14.52 55.16 -14.73
C SER A 58 13.77 54.52 -13.51
N THR A 59 14.36 54.27 -12.33
CA THR A 59 15.65 54.73 -11.77
C THR A 59 16.25 53.72 -10.74
N VAL A 60 17.59 53.56 -10.73
CA VAL A 60 18.48 53.45 -9.54
C VAL A 60 18.39 52.24 -8.56
N LYS A 61 19.50 51.44 -8.56
CA LYS A 61 20.29 50.89 -7.41
C LYS A 61 19.64 49.89 -6.40
N GLU A 62 20.39 49.09 -5.62
CA GLU A 62 21.86 48.88 -5.49
C GLU A 62 22.25 47.42 -5.11
N LYS A 63 23.52 47.06 -5.42
CA LYS A 63 24.52 46.22 -4.70
C LYS A 63 24.08 45.05 -3.78
N GLN A 64 24.63 43.83 -3.99
CA GLN A 64 25.91 43.27 -3.42
C GLN A 64 25.68 42.68 -1.99
N ALA A 65 26.37 41.63 -1.50
CA ALA A 65 27.66 41.07 -1.93
C ALA A 65 27.89 39.59 -1.53
N ASP A 66 28.89 38.99 -2.19
CA ASP A 66 29.91 38.05 -1.64
C ASP A 66 29.52 36.64 -1.13
N SER A 67 30.42 35.63 -1.10
CA SER A 67 31.84 35.58 -1.55
C SER A 67 32.27 34.17 -2.05
N SER A 68 33.43 34.12 -2.73
CA SER A 68 34.48 33.07 -2.69
C SER A 68 34.14 31.57 -2.90
N GLY A 69 34.87 30.80 -3.74
CA GLY A 69 35.96 31.14 -4.66
C GLY A 69 36.97 30.00 -4.89
N THR A 70 37.82 30.15 -5.93
CA THR A 70 39.16 29.55 -6.15
C THR A 70 39.32 28.02 -6.23
N ASP A 71 40.10 27.39 -7.12
CA ASP A 71 40.77 27.71 -8.42
C ASP A 71 41.02 26.31 -9.11
N ASP A 72 41.85 26.01 -10.14
CA ASP A 72 42.93 26.67 -10.89
C ASP A 72 43.09 26.03 -12.31
N ALA A 73 44.02 26.57 -13.11
CA ALA A 73 44.80 26.06 -14.26
C ALA A 73 44.38 24.80 -15.09
N GLY A 74 44.60 24.75 -16.40
CA GLY A 74 45.18 25.74 -17.33
C GLY A 74 46.38 25.23 -18.14
N ALA A 75 46.22 25.11 -19.46
CA ALA A 75 47.30 24.96 -20.44
C ALA A 75 46.94 25.75 -21.71
N ALA A 76 47.92 26.37 -22.38
CA ALA A 76 47.72 27.63 -23.11
C ALA A 76 48.11 27.62 -24.60
N THR A 77 47.99 28.80 -25.25
CA THR A 77 48.36 29.18 -26.64
C THR A 77 47.17 29.12 -27.62
N SER A 78 46.82 30.16 -28.41
CA SER A 78 47.47 31.45 -28.70
C SER A 78 46.51 32.64 -28.91
N SER A 79 46.92 33.82 -28.41
CA SER A 79 46.71 35.20 -28.92
C SER A 79 45.30 35.76 -29.23
N PRO A 80 45.03 37.03 -28.86
CA PRO A 80 43.75 37.72 -29.13
C PRO A 80 43.76 38.60 -30.39
N SER A 81 42.58 39.01 -30.88
CA SER A 81 42.22 40.42 -31.13
C SER A 81 40.75 40.62 -31.55
N ASP A 82 40.27 41.84 -31.33
CA ASP A 82 39.17 42.57 -31.98
C ASP A 82 37.67 42.25 -31.77
N SER A 83 36.97 43.37 -31.53
CA SER A 83 35.56 43.67 -31.79
C SER A 83 34.47 43.01 -30.93
N ALA A 84 33.77 43.86 -30.16
CA ALA A 84 32.52 43.52 -29.49
C ALA A 84 31.38 43.33 -30.50
N GLY A 85 31.16 42.09 -30.92
CA GLY A 85 29.96 41.72 -31.69
C GLY A 85 28.70 41.82 -30.82
N LEU A 86 27.61 42.32 -31.41
CA LEU A 86 26.26 42.11 -30.88
C LEU A 86 25.97 40.60 -30.81
N PRO A 87 25.14 40.12 -29.86
CA PRO A 87 24.82 38.70 -29.75
C PRO A 87 24.23 38.18 -31.08
N GLU A 88 24.88 37.17 -31.67
CA GLU A 88 24.54 36.66 -32.99
C GLU A 88 23.09 36.14 -33.00
N PHE A 89 22.22 36.78 -33.79
CA PHE A 89 20.80 36.43 -33.81
C PHE A 89 20.61 34.97 -34.24
N PRO A 90 19.88 34.16 -33.45
CA PRO A 90 19.92 32.70 -33.59
C PRO A 90 19.41 32.25 -34.96
N THR A 91 20.31 31.62 -35.73
CA THR A 91 20.02 31.25 -37.11
C THR A 91 18.83 30.30 -37.22
N ARG A 92 18.11 30.34 -38.36
CA ARG A 92 16.96 29.45 -38.63
C ARG A 92 17.31 27.97 -38.47
N ASN A 93 18.57 27.59 -38.74
CA ASN A 93 19.08 26.23 -38.57
C ASN A 93 19.29 25.87 -37.09
N LEU A 94 19.78 26.80 -36.25
CA LEU A 94 19.89 26.60 -34.81
C LEU A 94 18.51 26.44 -34.16
N ASN A 95 17.57 27.35 -34.44
CA ASN A 95 16.20 27.28 -33.92
C ASN A 95 15.48 25.99 -34.33
N ARG A 96 15.68 25.53 -35.58
CA ARG A 96 15.16 24.23 -36.06
C ARG A 96 15.78 23.05 -35.31
N ARG A 97 17.09 23.08 -34.99
CA ARG A 97 17.75 22.02 -34.21
C ARG A 97 17.24 22.00 -32.76
N ILE A 98 17.05 23.17 -32.14
CA ILE A 98 16.48 23.29 -30.79
C ILE A 98 15.06 22.74 -30.76
N ALA A 99 14.18 23.16 -31.68
CA ALA A 99 12.79 22.70 -31.74
C ALA A 99 12.65 21.17 -31.93
N VAL A 100 13.47 20.59 -32.81
CA VAL A 100 13.52 19.12 -32.99
C VAL A 100 14.08 18.43 -31.74
N GLY A 101 15.13 18.98 -31.14
CA GLY A 101 15.70 18.47 -29.89
C GLY A 101 14.71 18.46 -28.73
N SER A 102 14.00 19.57 -28.50
CA SER A 102 12.95 19.65 -27.46
C SER A 102 11.77 18.74 -27.74
N GLY A 103 11.40 18.56 -29.02
CA GLY A 103 10.34 17.62 -29.42
C GLY A 103 10.72 16.16 -29.14
N LEU A 104 11.91 15.74 -29.56
CA LEU A 104 12.44 14.39 -29.30
C LEU A 104 12.65 14.14 -27.81
N PHE A 105 13.14 15.13 -27.05
CA PHE A 105 13.29 15.04 -25.60
C PHE A 105 11.95 14.93 -24.87
N GLY A 106 10.95 15.72 -25.27
CA GLY A 106 9.59 15.65 -24.73
C GLY A 106 8.92 14.30 -25.01
N VAL A 107 9.06 13.77 -26.23
CA VAL A 107 8.60 12.41 -26.57
C VAL A 107 9.38 11.35 -25.78
N GLY A 108 10.69 11.50 -25.64
CA GLY A 108 11.53 10.60 -24.84
C GLY A 108 11.11 10.53 -23.37
N LEU A 109 10.88 11.68 -22.73
CA LEU A 109 10.36 11.74 -21.35
C LEU A 109 8.94 11.19 -21.23
N PHE A 110 8.07 11.46 -22.20
CA PHE A 110 6.70 10.93 -22.21
C PHE A 110 6.67 9.40 -22.36
N VAL A 111 7.52 8.84 -23.23
CA VAL A 111 7.66 7.38 -23.39
C VAL A 111 8.29 6.78 -22.15
N LEU A 112 9.36 7.36 -21.60
CA LEU A 112 10.03 6.86 -20.41
C LEU A 112 9.10 6.88 -19.18
N GLY A 113 8.30 7.93 -19.00
CA GLY A 113 7.24 8.02 -17.99
C GLY A 113 6.02 7.11 -18.26
N ARG A 114 6.08 6.24 -19.27
CA ARG A 114 5.13 5.16 -19.58
C ARG A 114 5.78 3.79 -19.71
N LEU A 115 7.11 3.71 -19.62
CA LEU A 115 7.84 2.45 -19.52
C LEU A 115 7.84 1.98 -18.07
N ASP A 116 6.72 1.39 -17.68
CA ASP A 116 6.63 0.54 -16.49
C ASP A 116 7.51 -0.70 -16.72
N PHE A 117 8.78 -0.63 -16.35
CA PHE A 117 9.69 -1.77 -16.33
C PHE A 117 9.25 -2.71 -15.19
N GLY A 118 8.35 -3.65 -15.52
CA GLY A 118 7.74 -4.55 -14.55
C GLY A 118 8.78 -5.38 -13.79
N VAL A 119 8.82 -5.20 -12.48
CA VAL A 119 9.68 -5.98 -11.57
C VAL A 119 9.21 -7.44 -11.54
N SER A 120 10.14 -8.38 -11.69
CA SER A 120 9.83 -9.80 -11.60
C SER A 120 9.57 -10.20 -10.14
N LEU A 121 8.69 -11.18 -9.93
CA LEU A 121 8.48 -11.83 -8.63
C LEU A 121 9.80 -12.26 -7.98
N LYS A 122 10.74 -12.76 -8.78
CA LYS A 122 12.07 -13.20 -8.35
C LYS A 122 12.94 -12.05 -7.86
N ASP A 123 12.94 -10.93 -8.59
CA ASP A 123 13.69 -9.73 -8.24
C ASP A 123 13.12 -9.11 -6.95
N LEU A 124 11.80 -9.07 -6.83
CA LEU A 124 11.09 -8.58 -5.64
C LEU A 124 11.43 -9.43 -4.40
N SER A 125 11.30 -10.77 -4.51
CA SER A 125 11.64 -11.68 -3.40
C SER A 125 13.12 -11.66 -3.01
N ALA A 126 14.01 -11.26 -3.93
CA ALA A 126 15.45 -11.13 -3.67
C ALA A 126 15.84 -9.80 -3.01
N VAL A 127 14.96 -8.79 -3.00
CA VAL A 127 15.16 -7.50 -2.29
C VAL A 127 14.25 -7.32 -1.07
N ALA A 128 13.29 -8.23 -0.86
CA ALA A 128 12.41 -8.24 0.31
C ALA A 128 13.21 -8.36 1.62
N LEU A 129 12.66 -7.78 2.69
CA LEU A 129 13.33 -7.76 3.99
C LEU A 129 13.30 -9.17 4.63
N PRO A 130 14.37 -9.63 5.31
CA PRO A 130 14.31 -10.85 6.11
C PRO A 130 13.23 -10.76 7.20
N TYR A 131 12.46 -11.83 7.37
CA TYR A 131 11.34 -11.87 8.32
C TYR A 131 11.77 -11.53 9.76
N GLU A 132 12.90 -12.10 10.19
CA GLU A 132 13.46 -11.87 11.52
C GLU A 132 13.95 -10.43 11.74
N GLU A 133 14.36 -9.74 10.67
CA GLU A 133 14.71 -8.31 10.70
C GLU A 133 13.45 -7.42 10.70
N ALA A 134 12.40 -7.83 10.00
CA ALA A 134 11.12 -7.13 9.98
C ALA A 134 10.49 -7.09 11.38
N LEU A 135 10.38 -8.25 12.04
CA LEU A 135 9.80 -8.37 13.39
C LEU A 135 10.64 -7.64 14.47
N SER A 136 11.96 -7.59 14.31
CA SER A 136 12.85 -6.99 15.32
C SER A 136 13.08 -5.48 15.17
N ASN A 137 12.67 -4.87 14.04
CA ASN A 137 12.89 -3.43 13.80
C ASN A 137 11.74 -2.51 14.28
N GLY A 138 10.66 -3.07 14.83
CA GLY A 138 9.58 -2.33 15.49
C GLY A 138 8.71 -1.49 14.56
N LYS A 139 8.53 -1.92 13.31
CA LYS A 139 7.66 -1.30 12.29
C LYS A 139 6.55 -2.28 11.89
N PRO A 140 5.39 -1.78 11.44
CA PRO A 140 4.37 -2.64 10.87
C PRO A 140 4.91 -3.36 9.63
N THR A 141 4.42 -4.57 9.37
CA THR A 141 4.99 -5.48 8.37
C THR A 141 3.90 -6.11 7.52
N VAL A 142 4.08 -6.10 6.20
CA VAL A 142 3.30 -6.95 5.28
C VAL A 142 4.12 -8.19 4.96
N VAL A 143 3.51 -9.37 5.14
CA VAL A 143 4.09 -10.65 4.77
C VAL A 143 3.29 -11.22 3.60
N GLU A 144 3.93 -11.39 2.43
CA GLU A 144 3.34 -12.10 1.28
C GLU A 144 3.85 -13.55 1.24
N PHE A 145 2.95 -14.51 1.44
CA PHE A 145 3.21 -15.91 1.16
C PHE A 145 2.97 -16.20 -0.33
N TYR A 146 4.00 -16.71 -1.01
CA TYR A 146 4.03 -16.86 -2.46
C TYR A 146 4.71 -18.17 -2.88
N ALA A 147 4.75 -18.46 -4.19
CA ALA A 147 5.60 -19.50 -4.76
C ALA A 147 6.11 -19.11 -6.15
N ASP A 148 7.21 -19.70 -6.60
CA ASP A 148 7.77 -19.47 -7.95
C ASP A 148 6.82 -19.91 -9.07
N TRP A 149 5.96 -20.90 -8.80
CA TRP A 149 4.92 -21.40 -9.71
C TRP A 149 3.60 -20.59 -9.66
N CYS A 150 3.49 -19.60 -8.77
CA CYS A 150 2.27 -18.81 -8.58
C CYS A 150 2.12 -17.71 -9.65
N GLU A 151 1.26 -17.95 -10.65
CA GLU A 151 0.96 -16.96 -11.70
C GLU A 151 0.40 -15.64 -11.13
N VAL A 152 -0.54 -15.73 -10.18
CA VAL A 152 -1.19 -14.54 -9.57
C VAL A 152 -0.21 -13.71 -8.76
N CYS A 153 0.72 -14.34 -8.05
CA CYS A 153 1.79 -13.65 -7.32
C CYS A 153 2.71 -12.91 -8.31
N ARG A 154 3.02 -13.52 -9.46
CA ARG A 154 3.81 -12.89 -10.52
C ARG A 154 3.08 -11.74 -11.23
N GLU A 155 1.76 -11.81 -11.37
CA GLU A 155 0.94 -10.67 -11.82
C GLU A 155 0.90 -9.52 -10.80
N LEU A 156 0.95 -9.82 -9.50
CA LEU A 156 0.89 -8.80 -8.43
C LEU A 156 2.25 -8.14 -8.13
N ALA A 157 3.38 -8.81 -8.34
CA ALA A 157 4.71 -8.30 -7.98
C ALA A 157 5.00 -6.84 -8.44
N PRO A 158 4.64 -6.40 -9.67
CA PRO A 158 4.84 -5.00 -10.08
C PRO A 158 3.97 -3.98 -9.31
N ASP A 159 2.83 -4.42 -8.77
CA ASP A 159 1.93 -3.61 -7.96
C ASP A 159 2.33 -3.62 -6.48
N VAL A 160 2.79 -4.75 -5.94
CA VAL A 160 3.38 -4.85 -4.59
C VAL A 160 4.62 -3.97 -4.50
N TYR A 161 5.55 -4.07 -5.45
CA TYR A 161 6.75 -3.22 -5.52
C TYR A 161 6.44 -1.72 -5.50
N LYS A 162 5.35 -1.29 -6.17
CA LYS A 162 4.94 0.12 -6.19
C LYS A 162 4.47 0.60 -4.82
N VAL A 163 3.78 -0.24 -4.06
CA VAL A 163 3.38 0.08 -2.68
C VAL A 163 4.60 0.03 -1.76
N GLU A 164 5.49 -0.94 -1.92
CA GLU A 164 6.76 -1.04 -1.17
C GLU A 164 7.62 0.23 -1.34
N GLN A 165 7.84 0.71 -2.56
CA GLN A 165 8.59 1.96 -2.78
C GLN A 165 7.86 3.21 -2.26
N GLN A 166 6.52 3.22 -2.19
CA GLN A 166 5.73 4.34 -1.64
C GLN A 166 5.81 4.40 -0.10
N TYR A 167 5.79 3.26 0.58
CA TYR A 167 5.84 3.16 2.05
C TYR A 167 7.24 2.80 2.59
N LYS A 168 8.27 2.93 1.74
CA LYS A 168 9.65 2.54 2.04
C LYS A 168 10.15 3.15 3.34
N GLY A 169 10.56 2.28 4.26
CA GLY A 169 11.08 2.66 5.57
C GLY A 169 10.03 2.96 6.63
N GLN A 170 8.75 3.10 6.25
CA GLN A 170 7.60 3.24 7.18
C GLN A 170 7.00 1.87 7.51
N VAL A 171 6.82 1.02 6.50
CA VAL A 171 6.28 -0.35 6.58
C VAL A 171 7.30 -1.33 6.00
N ASN A 172 7.48 -2.49 6.63
CA ASN A 172 8.32 -3.57 6.11
C ASN A 172 7.54 -4.41 5.08
N PHE A 173 8.24 -4.97 4.10
CA PHE A 173 7.70 -5.94 3.15
C PHE A 173 8.58 -7.20 3.15
N VAL A 174 7.96 -8.33 3.45
CA VAL A 174 8.58 -9.65 3.57
C VAL A 174 7.90 -10.60 2.59
N MET A 175 8.68 -11.47 1.94
CA MET A 175 8.15 -12.50 1.05
C MET A 175 8.57 -13.89 1.51
N LEU A 176 7.60 -14.76 1.80
CA LEU A 176 7.84 -16.13 2.29
C LEU A 176 7.42 -17.13 1.21
N ASN A 177 8.38 -17.87 0.67
CA ASN A 177 8.11 -18.89 -0.34
C ASN A 177 7.56 -20.15 0.34
N VAL A 178 6.34 -20.56 0.00
CA VAL A 178 5.67 -21.71 0.65
C VAL A 178 6.31 -23.07 0.30
N ASP A 179 7.11 -23.13 -0.76
CA ASP A 179 7.90 -24.33 -1.11
C ASP A 179 9.15 -24.49 -0.20
N ASN A 180 9.45 -23.53 0.68
CA ASN A 180 10.63 -23.54 1.55
C ASN A 180 10.27 -24.01 2.98
N THR A 181 10.72 -25.22 3.32
CA THR A 181 10.49 -25.90 4.60
C THR A 181 10.98 -25.15 5.84
N LYS A 182 11.76 -24.07 5.69
CA LYS A 182 12.08 -23.16 6.81
C LYS A 182 10.81 -22.58 7.45
N TRP A 183 9.80 -22.28 6.63
CA TRP A 183 8.64 -21.49 7.03
C TRP A 183 7.41 -22.32 7.44
N GLU A 184 7.58 -23.62 7.71
CA GLU A 184 6.48 -24.53 8.07
C GLU A 184 5.71 -24.05 9.31
N GLN A 185 6.39 -23.46 10.30
CA GLN A 185 5.73 -22.90 11.48
C GLN A 185 4.89 -21.67 11.14
N GLU A 186 5.44 -20.73 10.37
CA GLU A 186 4.74 -19.52 9.95
C GLU A 186 3.53 -19.82 9.07
N LEU A 187 3.61 -20.83 8.19
CA LEU A 187 2.49 -21.28 7.37
C LEU A 187 1.32 -21.80 8.22
N ASP A 188 1.59 -22.55 9.28
CA ASP A 188 0.60 -23.01 10.25
C ASP A 188 0.07 -21.86 11.13
N GLU A 189 0.95 -20.96 11.59
CA GLU A 189 0.62 -19.86 12.51
C GLU A 189 -0.28 -18.79 11.86
N PHE A 190 0.00 -18.41 10.60
CA PHE A 190 -0.84 -17.50 9.81
C PHE A 190 -2.00 -18.18 9.08
N GLY A 191 -2.14 -19.50 9.19
CA GLY A 191 -3.22 -20.28 8.57
C GLY A 191 -3.25 -20.15 7.04
N VAL A 192 -2.12 -20.42 6.40
CA VAL A 192 -1.90 -20.19 4.96
C VAL A 192 -2.50 -21.32 4.12
N GLU A 193 -3.82 -21.29 3.97
CA GLU A 193 -4.61 -22.29 3.20
C GLU A 193 -4.51 -22.12 1.66
N GLY A 194 -3.82 -21.08 1.17
CA GLY A 194 -3.62 -20.84 -0.27
C GLY A 194 -2.85 -19.55 -0.56
N ILE A 195 -2.38 -19.35 -1.80
CA ILE A 195 -1.51 -18.22 -2.19
C ILE A 195 -2.07 -17.40 -3.37
N PRO A 196 -1.71 -16.11 -3.51
CA PRO A 196 -0.96 -15.30 -2.53
C PRO A 196 -1.76 -15.08 -1.24
N HIS A 197 -1.08 -15.02 -0.10
CA HIS A 197 -1.68 -14.66 1.20
C HIS A 197 -0.91 -13.46 1.74
N PHE A 198 -1.61 -12.37 2.03
CA PHE A 198 -1.04 -11.14 2.60
C PHE A 198 -1.45 -11.04 4.06
N ALA A 199 -0.52 -11.28 4.99
CA ALA A 199 -0.73 -10.97 6.41
C ALA A 199 -0.27 -9.55 6.72
N PHE A 200 -1.06 -8.81 7.51
CA PHE A 200 -0.83 -7.43 7.88
C PHE A 200 -0.55 -7.35 9.38
N LEU A 201 0.72 -7.09 9.73
CA LEU A 201 1.20 -7.12 11.10
C LEU A 201 1.40 -5.70 11.67
N ASP A 202 1.06 -5.53 12.94
CA ASP A 202 1.36 -4.32 13.70
C ASP A 202 2.87 -4.16 14.02
N ARG A 203 3.19 -3.22 14.92
CA ARG A 203 4.58 -2.90 15.30
C ARG A 203 5.22 -3.91 16.25
N ASP A 204 4.40 -4.71 16.92
CA ASP A 204 4.79 -5.68 17.95
C ASP A 204 4.75 -7.12 17.40
N GLY A 205 4.26 -7.31 16.16
CA GLY A 205 4.19 -8.58 15.43
C GLY A 205 2.80 -9.24 15.40
N ASN A 206 1.76 -8.58 15.95
CA ASN A 206 0.40 -9.12 15.98
C ASN A 206 -0.27 -9.02 14.60
N GLU A 207 -1.04 -10.03 14.20
CA GLU A 207 -1.81 -10.02 12.95
C GLU A 207 -3.12 -9.24 13.08
N GLU A 208 -3.17 -8.03 12.53
CA GLU A 208 -4.38 -7.17 12.49
C GLU A 208 -5.42 -7.66 11.46
N GLY A 209 -4.97 -8.46 10.49
CA GLY A 209 -5.81 -9.13 9.50
C GLY A 209 -5.00 -9.71 8.34
N ASN A 210 -5.66 -10.48 7.48
CA ASN A 210 -5.03 -10.96 6.24
C ASN A 210 -5.99 -11.01 5.03
N VAL A 211 -5.43 -11.24 3.85
CA VAL A 211 -6.14 -11.43 2.57
C VAL A 211 -5.59 -12.66 1.86
N VAL A 212 -6.47 -13.54 1.38
CA VAL A 212 -6.10 -14.69 0.54
C VAL A 212 -6.59 -14.46 -0.89
N GLY A 213 -5.70 -14.67 -1.87
CA GLY A 213 -5.96 -14.48 -3.29
C GLY A 213 -5.63 -13.08 -3.82
N ARG A 214 -6.12 -12.77 -5.02
CA ARG A 214 -5.72 -11.56 -5.77
C ARG A 214 -6.18 -10.26 -5.08
N LEU A 215 -5.24 -9.51 -4.55
CA LEU A 215 -5.46 -8.19 -3.92
C LEU A 215 -5.08 -7.04 -4.89
N PRO A 216 -6.04 -6.25 -5.42
CA PRO A 216 -5.73 -5.11 -6.28
C PRO A 216 -4.89 -4.04 -5.57
N ARG A 217 -3.93 -3.40 -6.27
CA ARG A 217 -3.00 -2.40 -5.70
C ARG A 217 -3.66 -1.33 -4.83
N ARG A 218 -4.85 -0.85 -5.21
CA ARG A 218 -5.59 0.15 -4.43
C ARG A 218 -5.90 -0.33 -3.02
N TYR A 219 -6.36 -1.57 -2.87
CA TYR A 219 -6.74 -2.14 -1.57
C TYR A 219 -5.50 -2.57 -0.78
N LEU A 220 -4.43 -3.03 -1.44
CA LEU A 220 -3.12 -3.22 -0.81
C LEU A 220 -2.59 -1.89 -0.25
N MET A 221 -2.67 -0.80 -1.02
CA MET A 221 -2.24 0.54 -0.61
C MET A 221 -3.07 1.08 0.56
N GLU A 222 -4.40 0.96 0.52
CA GLU A 222 -5.29 1.36 1.61
C GLU A 222 -5.07 0.52 2.88
N ASN A 223 -4.71 -0.77 2.77
CA ASN A 223 -4.32 -1.61 3.90
C ASN A 223 -2.96 -1.20 4.51
N VAL A 224 -1.96 -0.93 3.66
CA VAL A 224 -0.62 -0.48 4.07
C VAL A 224 -0.66 0.92 4.69
N GLU A 225 -1.56 1.78 4.21
CA GLU A 225 -1.81 3.11 4.78
C GLU A 225 -2.36 3.03 6.21
N ALA A 226 -3.34 2.15 6.47
CA ALA A 226 -3.86 1.89 7.80
C ALA A 226 -2.77 1.38 8.77
N LEU A 227 -1.96 0.40 8.33
CA LEU A 227 -0.79 -0.08 9.08
C LEU A 227 0.22 1.04 9.38
N ALA A 228 0.55 1.87 8.39
CA ALA A 228 1.51 2.98 8.56
C ALA A 228 1.02 4.04 9.55
N GLN A 229 -0.29 4.24 9.65
CA GLN A 229 -0.93 5.15 10.62
C GLN A 229 -1.15 4.52 12.01
N GLY A 230 -1.02 3.19 12.13
CA GLY A 230 -1.27 2.46 13.37
C GLY A 230 -2.75 2.27 13.70
N GLU A 231 -3.60 2.12 12.68
CA GLU A 231 -5.01 1.80 12.86
C GLU A 231 -5.21 0.32 13.24
N ALA A 232 -5.97 0.06 14.31
CA ALA A 232 -6.24 -1.29 14.83
C ALA A 232 -7.29 -2.09 14.02
N THR A 233 -7.41 -1.80 12.72
CA THR A 233 -8.26 -2.53 11.76
C THR A 233 -7.75 -2.29 10.34
N VAL A 234 -7.44 -3.35 9.60
CA VAL A 234 -6.99 -3.23 8.20
C VAL A 234 -8.19 -3.30 7.24
N PRO A 235 -8.50 -2.25 6.46
CA PRO A 235 -9.84 -2.01 5.90
C PRO A 235 -10.32 -3.02 4.85
N HIS A 236 -9.42 -3.66 4.10
CA HIS A 236 -9.75 -4.68 3.08
C HIS A 236 -9.27 -6.09 3.46
N ALA A 237 -8.89 -6.31 4.73
CA ALA A 237 -8.52 -7.61 5.25
C ALA A 237 -9.71 -8.33 5.92
N ARG A 238 -9.68 -9.66 6.00
CA ARG A 238 -10.48 -10.37 7.01
C ARG A 238 -9.80 -10.14 8.36
N VAL A 239 -10.56 -9.62 9.33
CA VAL A 239 -10.12 -9.51 10.72
C VAL A 239 -9.83 -10.91 11.24
N VAL A 240 -8.61 -11.16 11.70
CA VAL A 240 -8.25 -12.42 12.34
C VAL A 240 -8.74 -12.36 13.77
N GLY A 241 -9.91 -12.96 14.00
CA GLY A 241 -10.49 -13.03 15.34
C GLY A 241 -9.56 -13.82 16.26
N GLN A 242 -9.16 -13.21 17.39
CA GLN A 242 -8.25 -13.79 18.38
C GLN A 242 -8.55 -15.27 18.63
N PHE A 243 -7.74 -16.16 18.05
CA PHE A 243 -8.02 -17.59 18.08
C PHE A 243 -7.98 -18.09 19.53
N SER A 244 -9.15 -18.49 20.03
CA SER A 244 -9.27 -19.12 21.34
C SER A 244 -8.39 -20.36 21.36
N LYS A 245 -7.36 -20.34 22.20
CA LYS A 245 -6.28 -21.35 22.30
C LYS A 245 -6.79 -22.77 22.02
N ALA A 246 -6.07 -23.50 21.17
CA ALA A 246 -6.55 -24.71 20.46
C ALA A 246 -7.08 -25.87 21.33
N GLU A 247 -6.87 -25.81 22.65
CA GLU A 247 -7.48 -26.64 23.70
C GLU A 247 -8.99 -26.90 23.51
N SER A 248 -9.73 -25.97 22.89
CA SER A 248 -11.18 -26.10 22.69
C SER A 248 -11.58 -27.13 21.61
N ARG A 249 -10.72 -27.47 20.64
CA ARG A 249 -11.06 -28.44 19.55
C ARG A 249 -10.84 -29.89 19.98
N LYS A 250 -11.37 -30.27 21.14
CA LYS A 250 -11.37 -31.66 21.59
C LYS A 250 -12.36 -32.48 20.77
N VAL A 251 -11.85 -33.11 19.70
CA VAL A 251 -12.61 -34.06 18.86
C VAL A 251 -13.22 -35.11 19.77
N ARG A 252 -14.56 -35.14 19.84
CA ARG A 252 -15.27 -36.24 20.48
C ARG A 252 -15.10 -37.47 19.60
N PRO A 253 -14.65 -38.63 20.12
CA PRO A 253 -14.57 -39.84 19.31
C PRO A 253 -15.98 -40.17 18.80
N VAL A 254 -16.11 -40.39 17.49
CA VAL A 254 -17.36 -40.84 16.89
C VAL A 254 -17.62 -42.26 17.37
N SER A 255 -18.63 -42.42 18.22
CA SER A 255 -19.05 -43.71 18.75
C SER A 255 -19.79 -44.51 17.69
N ASP A 256 -19.09 -45.45 17.09
CA ASP A 256 -19.58 -46.57 16.25
C ASP A 256 -20.68 -46.23 15.20
N PRO A 257 -20.32 -46.13 13.90
CA PRO A 257 -21.29 -45.89 12.82
C PRO A 257 -22.29 -47.04 12.60
N THR A 258 -22.14 -48.18 13.29
CA THR A 258 -23.01 -49.35 13.18
C THR A 258 -24.20 -49.33 14.17
N SER A 259 -24.35 -48.25 14.94
CA SER A 259 -25.34 -48.14 16.04
C SER A 259 -26.77 -47.74 15.60
N HIS A 260 -27.25 -48.31 14.48
CA HIS A 260 -28.65 -48.23 14.04
C HIS A 260 -29.19 -49.65 13.81
N GLY A 261 -30.21 -50.04 14.58
CA GLY A 261 -30.89 -51.33 14.50
C GLY A 261 -32.35 -51.21 14.03
#